data_AF-A0A9P5NNV3-F1
#
_entry.id   AF-A0A9P5NNV3-F1
#
_cell.length_a   1.000
_cell.length_b   1.000
_cell.length_c   1.000
_cell.angle_alpha   90.00
_cell.angle_beta   90.00
_cell.angle_gamma   90.00
#
_symmetry.space_group_name_H-M   'P 1'
#
loop_
_entity.id
_entity.type
_entity.pdbx_description
1 polymer ?
#
loop_
_entity_poly.entity_id
_entity_poly.type
_entity_poly.pdbx_seq_one_letter_code
_entity_poly.pdbx_strand_id
1 'polypeptide(L)'
;LLSSSRGRAALLTGGLLSRLAKEHIGIDSACFGPSSAVTEHHLGCHFMADDGTVYWDDMLTEEEMDVICGFHMCYTGSAPNQVVHKSWWPKPAQWKNQKANGYNFGHWTEWDEVWYQSRLSEIEKGNAQPETPEFWRNSL
;
A
#
# COMPACT_ATOMS: atom_id res chain seq x y z
N LEU A 1 9.26 8.26 4.09
CA LEU A 1 7.82 8.29 3.72
C LEU A 1 6.94 7.85 4.88
N LEU A 2 7.07 6.61 5.40
CA LEU A 2 6.19 6.10 6.45
C LEU A 2 6.30 6.79 7.82
N SER A 3 7.39 7.52 8.10
CA SER A 3 7.52 8.31 9.35
C SER A 3 6.90 9.72 9.26
N SER A 4 6.28 10.10 8.14
CA SER A 4 5.57 11.38 7.99
C SER A 4 4.06 11.19 8.11
N SER A 5 3.27 12.26 7.91
CA SER A 5 1.81 12.20 7.83
C SER A 5 1.29 11.20 6.78
N ARG A 6 2.11 10.86 5.78
CA ARG A 6 1.77 9.87 4.74
C ARG A 6 1.78 8.44 5.31
N GLY A 7 2.60 8.16 6.33
CA GLY A 7 2.53 6.90 7.06
C GLY A 7 1.19 6.68 7.75
N ARG A 8 0.64 7.74 8.35
CA ARG A 8 -0.71 7.70 8.91
C ARG A 8 -1.76 7.41 7.82
N ALA A 9 -1.69 8.07 6.67
CA ALA A 9 -2.60 7.77 5.56
C ALA A 9 -2.49 6.31 5.09
N ALA A 10 -1.28 5.75 5.05
CA ALA A 10 -1.05 4.33 4.78
C ALA A 10 -1.69 3.43 5.86
N LEU A 11 -1.54 3.78 7.13
CA LEU A 11 -2.15 3.08 8.26
C LEU A 11 -3.68 3.06 8.17
N LEU A 12 -4.30 4.18 7.79
CA LEU A 12 -5.76 4.32 7.67
C LEU A 12 -6.34 3.67 6.41
N THR A 13 -5.51 3.38 5.40
CA THR A 13 -5.97 2.73 4.15
C THR A 13 -6.45 1.28 4.37
N GLY A 14 -6.02 0.64 5.45
CA GLY A 14 -6.29 -0.77 5.72
C GLY A 14 -5.50 -1.72 4.82
N GLY A 15 -5.74 -3.03 5.00
CA GLY A 15 -5.10 -4.08 4.21
C GLY A 15 -3.57 -4.08 4.27
N LEU A 16 -2.93 -4.38 3.15
CA LEU A 16 -1.49 -4.53 3.07
C LEU A 16 -0.71 -3.23 3.37
N LEU A 17 -1.19 -2.08 2.88
CA LEU A 17 -0.52 -0.80 3.14
C LEU A 17 -0.53 -0.45 4.63
N SER A 18 -1.63 -0.71 5.33
CA SER A 18 -1.65 -0.49 6.77
C SER A 18 -0.77 -1.46 7.52
N ARG A 19 -0.69 -2.71 7.07
CA ARG A 19 0.23 -3.69 7.64
C ARG A 19 1.69 -3.27 7.47
N LEU A 20 2.09 -2.81 6.28
CA LEU A 20 3.43 -2.28 6.01
C LEU A 20 3.74 -1.03 6.83
N ALA A 21 2.76 -0.14 7.01
CA ALA A 21 2.90 1.03 7.85
C ALA A 21 3.15 0.65 9.32
N LYS A 22 2.45 -0.36 9.85
CA LYS A 22 2.61 -0.84 11.24
C LYS A 22 4.00 -1.36 11.60
N GLU A 23 4.83 -1.73 10.62
CA GLU A 23 6.24 -2.07 10.86
C GLU A 23 7.07 -0.85 11.28
N HIS A 24 6.61 0.36 10.94
CA HIS A 24 7.39 1.59 11.07
C HIS A 24 6.77 2.59 12.04
N ILE A 25 5.45 2.54 12.25
CA ILE A 25 4.71 3.47 13.10
C ILE A 25 3.71 2.75 14.01
N GLY A 26 3.51 3.31 15.20
CA GLY A 26 2.52 2.82 16.16
C GLY A 26 1.08 3.14 15.76
N ILE A 27 0.12 2.36 16.28
CA ILE A 27 -1.30 2.55 15.98
C ILE A 27 -1.85 3.90 16.45
N ASP A 28 -1.25 4.47 17.49
CA ASP A 28 -1.51 5.82 18.00
C ASP A 28 -1.32 6.90 16.92
N SER A 29 -0.48 6.62 15.91
CA SER A 29 -0.28 7.53 14.78
C SER A 29 -1.55 7.78 13.97
N ALA A 30 -2.55 6.90 14.06
CA ALA A 30 -3.87 7.10 13.43
C ALA A 30 -4.55 8.41 13.90
N CYS A 31 -4.27 8.85 15.12
CA CYS A 31 -4.92 10.02 15.74
C CYS A 31 -4.28 11.37 15.34
N PHE A 32 -3.14 11.37 14.63
CA PHE A 32 -2.42 12.61 14.29
C PHE A 32 -2.74 13.12 12.87
N GLY A 33 -3.91 13.73 12.69
CA GLY A 33 -4.27 14.35 11.41
C GLY A 33 -5.58 15.13 11.41
N PRO A 34 -5.99 15.64 10.24
CA PRO A 34 -5.27 15.57 8.96
C PRO A 34 -4.02 16.46 8.94
N SER A 35 -3.15 16.28 7.94
CA SER A 35 -1.94 17.10 7.79
C SER A 35 -2.24 18.51 7.26
N SER A 36 -1.26 19.42 7.39
CA SER A 36 -1.39 20.77 6.84
C SER A 36 -1.59 20.79 5.32
N ALA A 37 -1.16 19.75 4.59
CA ALA A 37 -1.41 19.64 3.16
C ALA A 37 -2.92 19.57 2.84
N VAL A 38 -3.72 18.96 3.72
CA VAL A 38 -5.17 18.90 3.58
C VAL A 38 -5.78 20.27 3.91
N THR A 39 -5.37 20.89 5.03
CA THR A 39 -6.01 22.12 5.52
C THR A 39 -5.58 23.39 4.79
N GLU A 40 -4.34 23.46 4.31
CA GLU A 40 -3.76 24.65 3.66
C GLU A 40 -3.75 24.53 2.13
N HIS A 41 -3.54 23.32 1.61
CA HIS A 41 -3.37 23.08 0.17
C HIS A 41 -4.50 22.26 -0.46
N HIS A 42 -5.48 21.79 0.32
CA HIS A 42 -6.61 20.99 -0.15
C HIS A 42 -6.15 19.70 -0.88
N LEU A 43 -5.03 19.14 -0.43
CA LEU A 43 -4.44 17.92 -0.99
C LEU A 43 -4.80 16.72 -0.12
N GLY A 44 -5.74 15.90 -0.59
CA GLY A 44 -6.23 14.73 0.14
C GLY A 44 -7.53 14.20 -0.45
N CYS A 45 -8.40 13.70 0.41
CA CYS A 45 -9.74 13.27 0.07
C CYS A 45 -10.79 14.00 0.91
N HIS A 46 -12.03 13.94 0.44
CA HIS A 46 -13.17 14.41 1.20
C HIS A 46 -14.33 13.42 1.11
N PHE A 47 -15.17 13.44 2.14
CA PHE A 47 -16.37 12.61 2.23
C PHE A 47 -17.51 13.49 2.71
N MET A 48 -18.65 13.43 2.02
CA MET A 48 -19.84 14.18 2.40
C MET A 48 -20.79 13.25 3.15
N ALA A 49 -21.17 13.63 4.37
CA ALA A 49 -22.19 12.94 5.15
C ALA A 49 -23.60 13.31 4.67
N ASP A 50 -24.58 12.52 5.09
CA ASP A 50 -25.99 12.67 4.70
C ASP A 50 -26.58 14.03 5.14
N ASP A 51 -26.03 14.65 6.19
CA ASP A 51 -26.41 15.97 6.68
C ASP A 51 -25.74 17.14 5.93
N GLY A 52 -24.92 16.84 4.92
CA GLY A 52 -24.16 17.82 4.15
C GLY A 52 -22.81 18.22 4.75
N THR A 53 -22.42 17.66 5.90
CA THR A 53 -21.09 17.90 6.49
C THR A 53 -20.01 17.28 5.60
N VAL A 54 -18.98 18.07 5.26
CA VAL A 54 -17.82 17.59 4.47
C VAL A 54 -16.63 17.37 5.39
N TYR A 55 -16.18 16.12 5.45
CA TYR A 55 -15.00 15.69 6.18
C TYR A 55 -13.82 15.62 5.22
N TRP A 56 -12.62 15.94 5.70
CA TRP A 56 -11.39 15.96 4.91
C TRP A 56 -10.31 15.13 5.58
N ASP A 57 -9.55 14.38 4.78
CA ASP A 57 -8.41 13.62 5.29
C ASP A 57 -7.27 13.48 4.26
N ASP A 58 -6.09 13.08 4.73
CA ASP A 58 -4.96 12.69 3.92
C ASP A 58 -5.31 11.44 3.10
N MET A 59 -4.90 11.44 1.83
CA MET A 59 -4.97 10.27 0.95
C MET A 59 -3.63 10.06 0.28
N LEU A 60 -3.17 8.81 0.23
CA LEU A 60 -1.96 8.44 -0.51
C LEU A 60 -2.16 8.62 -2.01
N THR A 61 -1.12 9.09 -2.71
CA THR A 61 -1.08 9.05 -4.18
C THR A 61 -0.63 7.68 -4.67
N GLU A 62 -0.82 7.39 -5.96
CA GLU A 62 -0.37 6.12 -6.55
C GLU A 62 1.15 5.94 -6.43
N GLU A 63 1.92 7.02 -6.59
CA GLU A 63 3.38 7.00 -6.47
C GLU A 63 3.83 6.67 -5.04
N GLU A 64 3.10 7.15 -4.04
CA GLU A 64 3.41 6.83 -2.65
C GLU A 64 3.04 5.40 -2.30
N MET A 65 1.92 4.90 -2.81
CA MET A 65 1.57 3.48 -2.68
C MET A 65 2.65 2.62 -3.35
N ASP A 66 3.16 3.03 -4.51
CA ASP A 66 4.24 2.36 -5.22
C ASP A 66 5.53 2.32 -4.40
N VAL A 67 5.92 3.45 -3.80
CA VAL A 67 7.08 3.51 -2.90
C VAL A 67 6.89 2.60 -1.69
N ILE A 68 5.71 2.61 -1.06
CA ILE A 68 5.41 1.76 0.11
C ILE A 68 5.45 0.26 -0.26
N CYS A 69 4.94 -0.11 -1.44
CA CYS A 69 4.99 -1.49 -1.94
C CYS A 69 6.38 -1.91 -2.44
N GLY A 70 7.38 -1.02 -2.42
CA GLY A 70 8.73 -1.28 -2.90
C GLY A 70 8.78 -1.49 -4.41
N PHE A 71 8.10 -0.62 -5.16
CA PHE A 71 8.07 -0.67 -6.61
C PHE A 71 9.40 -0.23 -7.25
N HIS A 72 9.81 -0.94 -8.30
CA HIS A 72 10.99 -0.66 -9.10
C HIS A 72 10.68 -0.78 -10.60
N MET A 73 11.26 0.13 -11.38
CA MET A 73 11.32 0.04 -12.84
C MET A 73 12.68 -0.57 -13.24
N CYS A 74 12.67 -1.80 -13.76
CA CYS A 74 13.88 -2.52 -14.15
C CYS A 74 14.07 -2.48 -15.66
N TYR A 75 15.15 -1.85 -16.14
CA TYR A 75 15.48 -1.85 -17.56
C TYR A 75 15.91 -3.24 -18.02
N THR A 76 15.32 -3.73 -19.11
CA THR A 76 15.57 -5.08 -19.65
C THR A 76 16.79 -5.14 -20.56
N GLY A 77 17.24 -3.99 -21.08
CA GLY A 77 18.34 -3.90 -22.04
C GLY A 77 18.02 -4.43 -23.44
N SER A 78 16.83 -4.98 -23.68
CA SER A 78 16.45 -5.59 -24.96
C SER A 78 15.98 -4.58 -26.02
N ALA A 79 15.42 -3.45 -25.62
CA ALA A 79 15.06 -2.35 -26.51
C ALA A 79 15.19 -0.99 -25.78
N PRO A 80 15.36 0.12 -26.51
CA PRO A 80 15.34 1.45 -25.91
C PRO A 80 14.04 1.66 -25.12
N ASN A 81 14.17 2.03 -23.84
CA ASN A 81 13.07 2.29 -22.92
C ASN A 81 12.18 1.09 -22.55
N GLN A 82 12.58 -0.15 -22.85
CA GLN A 82 11.84 -1.32 -22.36
C GLN A 82 12.13 -1.59 -20.88
N VAL A 83 11.14 -1.31 -20.04
CA VAL A 83 11.17 -1.54 -18.59
C VAL A 83 10.21 -2.65 -18.18
N VAL A 84 10.60 -3.41 -17.17
CA VAL A 84 9.72 -4.33 -16.45
C VAL A 84 9.45 -3.75 -15.07
N HIS A 85 8.18 -3.73 -14.73
CA HIS A 85 7.67 -3.24 -13.46
C HIS A 85 7.70 -4.37 -12.44
N LYS A 86 8.35 -4.15 -11.29
CA LYS A 86 8.42 -5.13 -10.21
C LYS A 86 8.13 -4.46 -8.86
N SER A 87 7.63 -5.23 -7.89
CA SER A 87 7.43 -4.74 -6.52
C SER A 87 7.69 -5.83 -5.50
N TRP A 88 8.12 -5.46 -4.29
CA TRP A 88 8.32 -6.39 -3.18
C TRP A 88 6.99 -6.93 -2.62
N TRP A 89 5.97 -6.08 -2.66
CA TRP A 89 4.61 -6.35 -2.21
C TRP A 89 3.61 -6.07 -3.33
N PRO A 90 2.48 -6.79 -3.39
CA PRO A 90 1.42 -6.51 -4.35
C PRO A 90 0.84 -5.10 -4.13
N LYS A 91 0.56 -4.39 -5.22
CA LYS A 91 -0.07 -3.07 -5.19
C LYS A 91 -1.51 -3.17 -4.70
N PRO A 92 -2.10 -2.10 -4.12
CA PRO A 92 -3.48 -2.12 -3.63
C PRO A 92 -4.50 -2.56 -4.67
N ALA A 93 -4.33 -2.19 -5.95
CA ALA A 93 -5.20 -2.62 -7.03
C ALA A 93 -5.16 -4.14 -7.29
N GLN A 94 -4.01 -4.79 -7.06
CA GLN A 94 -3.86 -6.24 -7.17
C GLN A 94 -4.45 -6.94 -5.94
N TRP A 95 -4.14 -6.42 -4.74
CA TRP A 95 -4.66 -6.94 -3.49
C TRP A 95 -6.20 -6.85 -3.41
N LYS A 96 -6.80 -5.76 -3.89
CA LYS A 96 -8.26 -5.57 -3.85
C LYS A 96 -9.02 -6.36 -4.93
N ASN A 97 -8.33 -6.96 -5.90
CA ASN A 97 -8.99 -7.64 -7.01
C ASN A 97 -9.67 -8.94 -6.56
N GLN A 98 -10.96 -8.87 -6.24
CA GLN A 98 -11.77 -9.99 -5.77
C GLN A 98 -11.87 -11.18 -6.74
N LYS A 99 -11.64 -10.97 -8.05
CA LYS A 99 -11.65 -12.07 -9.03
C LYS A 99 -10.38 -12.91 -9.02
N ALA A 100 -9.30 -12.37 -8.44
CA ALA A 100 -7.96 -12.94 -8.48
C ALA A 100 -7.30 -13.01 -7.10
N ASN A 101 -8.06 -12.77 -6.02
CA ASN A 101 -7.53 -12.81 -4.66
C ASN A 101 -8.53 -13.47 -3.72
N GLY A 102 -8.19 -14.66 -3.21
CA GLY A 102 -8.97 -15.37 -2.20
C GLY A 102 -8.91 -14.74 -0.80
N TYR A 103 -8.03 -13.76 -0.62
CA TYR A 103 -7.69 -13.13 0.67
C TYR A 103 -8.36 -11.76 0.92
N ASN A 104 -9.21 -11.27 0.02
CA ASN A 104 -9.89 -9.98 0.23
C ASN A 104 -11.20 -10.12 1.03
N PHE A 105 -11.09 -10.28 2.35
CA PHE A 105 -12.24 -10.38 3.28
C PHE A 105 -12.77 -9.02 3.76
N GLY A 106 -12.34 -7.91 3.16
CA GLY A 106 -12.70 -6.55 3.58
C GLY A 106 -12.01 -6.06 4.85
N HIS A 107 -11.22 -6.91 5.52
CA HIS A 107 -10.37 -6.58 6.66
C HIS A 107 -9.13 -7.47 6.64
N TRP A 108 -8.11 -7.11 7.42
CA TRP A 108 -6.89 -7.92 7.58
C TRP A 108 -7.18 -9.10 8.51
N THR A 109 -7.03 -10.31 7.98
CA THR A 109 -7.31 -11.58 8.66
C THR A 109 -6.03 -12.26 9.14
N GLU A 110 -6.18 -13.30 9.95
CA GLU A 110 -5.06 -14.14 10.38
C GLU A 110 -4.35 -14.81 9.19
N TRP A 111 -5.10 -15.19 8.14
CA TRP A 111 -4.53 -15.78 6.93
C TRP A 111 -3.66 -14.78 6.16
N ASP A 112 -4.08 -13.51 6.10
CA ASP A 112 -3.30 -12.42 5.49
C ASP A 112 -1.98 -12.22 6.25
N GLU A 113 -2.01 -12.29 7.58
CA GLU A 113 -0.82 -12.18 8.42
C GLU A 113 0.14 -13.35 8.18
N VAL A 114 -0.37 -14.59 8.11
CA VAL A 114 0.46 -15.77 7.81
C VAL A 114 1.13 -15.63 6.44
N TRP A 115 0.37 -15.22 5.42
CA TRP A 115 0.92 -14.98 4.09
C TRP A 115 2.01 -13.88 4.11
N TYR A 116 1.73 -12.76 4.78
CA TYR A 116 2.65 -11.62 4.88
C TYR A 116 3.95 -12.01 5.58
N GLN A 117 3.86 -12.69 6.73
CA GLN A 117 5.02 -13.13 7.51
C GLN A 117 5.86 -14.16 6.77
N SER A 118 5.20 -15.11 6.07
CA SER A 118 5.88 -16.08 5.22
C SER A 118 6.69 -15.38 4.12
N ARG A 119 6.07 -14.42 3.43
CA ARG A 119 6.75 -13.63 2.40
C ARG A 119 7.89 -12.78 2.97
N LEU A 120 7.68 -12.11 4.11
CA LEU A 120 8.71 -11.31 4.78
C LEU A 120 9.92 -12.17 5.15
N SER A 121 9.70 -13.35 5.73
CA SER A 121 10.77 -14.32 6.04
C SER A 121 11.59 -14.68 4.80
N GLU A 122 10.95 -14.93 3.65
CA GLU A 122 11.68 -15.25 2.42
C GLU A 122 12.47 -14.04 1.88
N ILE A 123 11.99 -12.81 2.09
CA ILE A 123 12.72 -11.58 1.76
C ILE A 123 13.95 -11.44 2.65
N GLU A 124 13.80 -11.60 3.96
CA GLU A 124 14.90 -11.47 4.92
C GLU A 124 15.98 -12.54 4.74
N LYS A 125 15.60 -13.76 4.33
CA LYS A 125 16.54 -14.84 4.00
C LYS A 125 17.23 -14.66 2.65
N GLY A 126 16.78 -13.70 1.83
CA GLY A 126 17.29 -13.50 0.47
C GLY A 126 16.79 -14.52 -0.56
N ASN A 127 15.75 -15.28 -0.23
CA ASN A 127 15.12 -16.26 -1.12
C ASN A 127 14.07 -15.64 -2.05
N ALA A 128 13.64 -14.41 -1.74
CA ALA A 128 12.65 -13.67 -2.49
C ALA A 128 13.26 -12.49 -3.27
N GLN A 129 12.59 -12.13 -4.37
CA GLN A 129 12.90 -10.96 -5.19
C GLN A 129 11.63 -10.14 -5.44
N PRO A 130 11.74 -8.88 -5.92
CA PRO A 130 10.59 -8.14 -6.43
C PRO A 130 9.92 -8.88 -7.59
N GLU A 131 8.60 -8.95 -7.59
CA GLU A 131 7.82 -9.73 -8.56
C GLU A 131 6.97 -8.84 -9.46
N THR A 132 6.55 -9.40 -10.60
CA THR A 132 5.78 -8.68 -11.61
C THR A 132 4.28 -8.59 -11.25
N PRO A 133 3.54 -7.65 -11.85
CA PRO A 133 2.09 -7.58 -11.72
C PRO A 133 1.33 -8.86 -12.12
N GLU A 134 1.90 -9.66 -13.02
CA GLU A 134 1.32 -10.93 -13.44
C GLU A 134 1.51 -12.01 -12.37
N PHE A 135 2.72 -12.10 -11.79
CA PHE A 135 2.97 -13.01 -10.67
C PHE A 135 2.00 -12.73 -9.52
N TRP A 136 1.88 -11.47 -9.09
CA TRP A 136 0.99 -11.10 -7.99
C TRP A 136 -0.47 -11.44 -8.22
N ARG A 137 -0.96 -11.34 -9.46
CA ARG A 137 -2.34 -11.73 -9.80
C ARG A 137 -2.58 -13.24 -9.72
N ASN A 138 -1.55 -14.05 -9.83
CA ASN A 138 -1.67 -15.51 -9.84
C ASN A 138 -1.30 -16.12 -8.47
N SER A 139 -0.58 -15.39 -7.62
CA SER A 139 -0.11 -15.86 -6.31
C SER A 139 -1.04 -15.52 -5.14
N LEU A 140 -1.98 -14.58 -5.36
CA LEU A 140 -3.01 -14.17 -4.41
C LEU A 140 -4.31 -14.94 -4.67
#